data_AF-A0AAF0DVX7-F1
#
_entry.id   AF-A0AAF0DVX7-F1
#
_cell.length_a   1.000
_cell.length_b   1.000
_cell.length_c   1.000
_cell.angle_alpha   90.00
_cell.angle_beta   90.00
_cell.angle_gamma   90.00
#
_symmetry.space_group_name_H-M   'P 1'
#
loop_
_entity.id
_entity.type
_entity.pdbx_description
1 polymer ?
#
loop_
_entity_poly.entity_id
_entity_poly.type
_entity_poly.pdbx_seq_one_letter_code
_entity_poly.pdbx_strand_id
1 'polypeptide(L)'
;MAEDAARRHVMLTELFGVHPRALVDALVVSANEHLYVLGERLEENVRALLGDAPDADRDAERGVHAVLTLMENVIDHIMDTFELYCMRSIFVITPAQSRRITLAHHRGLDLRTSEAPEAPAAPAEAAAPAEVVPGAEDRVRRQIASARAAQHRLAQAERAAKLRRERARAMQRAFAFLSEAPEGDAASLLASANAVRAAVPAVVAALQDVRHTDPLRAALVAPASARASGADVGRGEWEAGRDAYLNWETRRIVASAKRAQDAP
;
A
#
# COMPACT_ATOMS: atom_id res chain seq x y z
N MET A 1 -6.48 47.01 -28.05
CA MET A 1 -7.53 46.46 -27.15
C MET A 1 -7.27 44.98 -26.83
N ALA A 2 -7.29 44.07 -27.81
CA ALA A 2 -7.00 42.64 -27.56
C ALA A 2 -5.55 42.37 -27.10
N GLU A 3 -4.58 43.06 -27.69
CA GLU A 3 -3.15 42.95 -27.34
C GLU A 3 -2.86 43.41 -25.90
N ASP A 4 -3.51 44.50 -25.47
CA ASP A 4 -3.42 44.98 -24.08
C ASP A 4 -4.05 44.03 -23.08
N ALA A 5 -5.09 43.27 -23.48
CA ALA A 5 -5.73 42.27 -22.62
C ALA A 5 -4.83 41.02 -22.47
N ALA A 6 -4.25 40.54 -23.59
CA ALA A 6 -3.30 39.44 -23.58
C ALA A 6 -2.07 39.76 -22.69
N ARG A 7 -1.52 40.98 -22.80
CA ARG A 7 -0.38 41.41 -21.98
C ARG A 7 -0.67 41.40 -20.48
N ARG A 8 -1.90 41.72 -20.06
CA ARG A 8 -2.30 41.70 -18.64
C ARG A 8 -2.33 40.28 -18.09
N HIS A 9 -2.94 39.35 -18.83
CA HIS A 9 -3.02 37.96 -18.40
C HIS A 9 -1.64 37.32 -18.31
N VAL A 10 -0.77 37.57 -19.29
CA VAL A 10 0.63 37.08 -19.28
C VAL A 10 1.40 37.61 -18.07
N MET A 11 1.28 38.91 -17.79
CA MET A 11 1.98 39.52 -16.65
C MET A 11 1.54 38.94 -15.31
N LEU A 12 0.23 38.71 -15.14
CA LEU A 12 -0.30 38.10 -13.92
C LEU A 12 0.11 36.64 -13.81
N THR A 13 0.04 35.86 -14.89
CA THR A 13 0.46 34.45 -14.89
C THR A 13 1.94 34.31 -14.59
N GLU A 14 2.75 35.24 -15.08
CA GLU A 14 4.18 35.26 -14.84
C GLU A 14 4.50 35.67 -13.40
N LEU A 15 3.79 36.66 -12.85
CA LEU A 15 3.95 37.09 -11.46
C LEU A 15 3.61 35.96 -10.48
N PHE A 16 2.50 35.25 -10.70
CA PHE A 16 2.06 34.19 -9.80
C PHE A 16 2.67 32.82 -10.13
N GLY A 17 3.30 32.66 -11.29
CA GLY A 17 3.77 31.36 -11.82
C GLY A 17 2.64 30.42 -12.25
N VAL A 18 1.39 30.80 -12.02
CA VAL A 18 0.16 30.07 -12.39
C VAL A 18 -0.90 31.05 -12.85
N HIS A 19 -1.88 30.58 -13.62
CA HIS A 19 -2.99 31.41 -14.00
C HIS A 19 -3.86 31.75 -12.77
N PRO A 20 -4.24 33.01 -12.51
CA PRO A 20 -5.00 33.38 -11.32
C PRO A 20 -6.31 32.62 -11.12
N ARG A 21 -6.98 32.26 -12.23
CA ARG A 21 -8.17 31.39 -12.20
C ARG A 21 -7.89 30.05 -11.51
N ALA A 22 -6.74 29.43 -11.76
CA ALA A 22 -6.39 28.15 -11.13
C ALA A 22 -6.25 28.27 -9.60
N LEU A 23 -5.85 29.45 -9.09
CA LEU A 23 -5.81 29.70 -7.65
C LEU A 23 -7.22 29.76 -7.07
N VAL A 24 -8.14 30.44 -7.76
CA VAL A 24 -9.54 30.53 -7.34
C VAL A 24 -10.18 29.14 -7.41
N ASP A 25 -10.01 28.41 -8.51
CA ASP A 25 -10.54 27.05 -8.67
C ASP A 25 -10.05 26.12 -7.54
N ALA A 26 -8.78 26.21 -7.16
CA ALA A 26 -8.23 25.44 -6.05
C ALA A 26 -8.87 25.82 -4.70
N LEU A 27 -9.22 27.09 -4.49
CA LEU A 27 -9.95 27.52 -3.29
C LEU A 27 -11.39 26.99 -3.28
N VAL A 28 -12.07 26.95 -4.43
CA VAL A 28 -13.42 26.34 -4.56
C VAL A 28 -13.38 24.86 -4.18
N VAL A 29 -12.43 24.11 -4.77
CA VAL A 29 -12.23 22.69 -4.46
C VAL A 29 -11.95 22.50 -2.97
N SER A 30 -11.03 23.30 -2.41
CA SER A 30 -10.69 23.23 -0.99
C SER A 30 -11.88 23.53 -0.08
N ALA A 31 -12.75 24.49 -0.43
CA ALA A 31 -13.93 24.83 0.36
C ALA A 31 -14.91 23.66 0.41
N ASN A 32 -15.17 23.02 -0.74
CA ASN A 32 -16.06 21.87 -0.84
C ASN A 32 -15.49 20.65 -0.10
N GLU A 33 -14.20 20.36 -0.21
CA GLU A 33 -13.55 19.30 0.57
C GLU A 33 -13.70 19.52 2.09
N HIS A 34 -13.48 20.75 2.56
CA HIS A 34 -13.62 21.07 3.98
C HIS A 34 -15.07 20.99 4.46
N LEU A 35 -16.05 21.29 3.59
CA LEU A 35 -17.45 21.13 3.92
C LEU A 35 -17.77 19.68 4.29
N TYR A 36 -17.28 18.70 3.51
CA TYR A 36 -17.50 17.28 3.80
C TYR A 36 -16.82 16.83 5.09
N VAL A 37 -15.57 17.27 5.32
CA VAL A 37 -14.84 16.97 6.57
C VAL A 37 -15.57 17.54 7.80
N LEU A 38 -16.15 18.74 7.68
CA LEU A 38 -16.95 19.33 8.75
C LEU A 38 -18.30 18.63 8.91
N GLY A 39 -18.89 18.15 7.82
CA GLY A 39 -20.11 17.35 7.81
C GLY A 39 -19.98 16.07 8.64
N GLU A 40 -18.91 15.31 8.41
CA GLU A 40 -18.61 14.09 9.17
C GLU A 40 -18.49 14.38 10.68
N ARG A 41 -17.75 15.43 11.05
CA ARG A 41 -17.62 15.86 12.45
C ARG A 41 -18.93 16.34 13.06
N LEU A 42 -19.77 17.01 12.27
CA LEU A 42 -21.09 17.44 12.71
C LEU A 42 -21.97 16.22 12.98
N GLU A 43 -21.93 15.22 12.12
CA GLU A 43 -22.66 13.96 12.29
C GLU A 43 -22.23 13.20 13.54
N GLU A 44 -20.92 13.08 13.78
CA GLU A 44 -20.37 12.50 15.01
C GLU A 44 -20.89 13.23 16.26
N ASN A 45 -20.87 14.56 16.25
CA ASN A 45 -21.36 15.38 17.37
C ASN A 45 -22.88 15.25 17.56
N VAL A 46 -23.66 15.26 16.48
CA VAL A 46 -25.13 15.11 16.55
C VAL A 46 -25.51 13.73 17.05
N ARG A 47 -24.83 12.68 16.57
CA ARG A 47 -24.99 11.30 17.08
C ARG A 47 -24.67 11.21 18.57
N ALA A 48 -23.56 11.84 19.00
CA ALA A 48 -23.20 11.88 20.42
C ALA A 48 -24.24 12.61 21.29
N LEU A 49 -24.91 13.64 20.75
CA LEU A 49 -25.97 14.38 21.44
C LEU A 49 -27.30 13.61 21.49
N LEU A 50 -27.61 12.82 20.46
CA LEU A 50 -28.83 11.99 20.41
C LEU A 50 -28.75 10.76 21.32
N GLY A 51 -27.55 10.28 21.63
CA GLY A 51 -27.32 9.15 22.53
C GLY A 51 -28.00 7.86 22.03
N ASP A 52 -28.65 7.14 22.93
CA ASP A 52 -29.30 5.85 22.63
C ASP A 52 -30.77 6.00 22.19
N ALA A 53 -31.17 7.16 21.67
CA ALA A 53 -32.52 7.34 21.16
C ALA A 53 -32.82 6.33 20.03
N PRO A 54 -34.05 5.78 19.95
CA PRO A 54 -34.44 4.94 18.83
C PRO A 54 -34.29 5.75 17.53
N ASP A 55 -33.66 5.16 16.52
CA ASP A 55 -33.34 5.80 15.24
C ASP A 55 -32.35 6.99 15.30
N ALA A 56 -31.62 7.18 16.40
CA ALA A 56 -30.63 8.27 16.57
C ALA A 56 -29.65 8.39 15.38
N ASP A 57 -29.12 7.28 14.89
CA ASP A 57 -28.22 7.27 13.73
C ASP A 57 -28.90 7.79 12.46
N ARG A 58 -30.13 7.34 12.20
CA ARG A 58 -30.89 7.73 11.00
C ARG A 58 -31.28 9.20 11.05
N ASP A 59 -31.68 9.70 12.22
CA ASP A 59 -32.07 11.10 12.40
C ASP A 59 -30.85 12.03 12.33
N ALA A 60 -29.70 11.60 12.87
CA ALA A 60 -28.43 12.31 12.72
C ALA A 60 -28.03 12.43 11.24
N GLU A 61 -27.95 11.31 10.52
CA GLU A 61 -27.61 11.26 9.10
C GLU A 61 -28.55 12.15 8.27
N ARG A 62 -29.87 12.04 8.49
CA ARG A 62 -30.85 12.81 7.72
C ARG A 62 -30.75 14.31 7.99
N GLY A 63 -30.59 14.70 9.26
CA GLY A 63 -30.46 16.09 9.66
C GLY A 63 -29.18 16.73 9.13
N VAL A 64 -28.05 16.04 9.29
CA VAL A 64 -26.76 16.52 8.80
C VAL A 64 -26.72 16.56 7.28
N HIS A 65 -27.28 15.56 6.61
CA HIS A 65 -27.40 15.58 5.15
C HIS A 65 -28.20 16.79 4.66
N ALA A 66 -29.33 17.13 5.29
CA ALA A 66 -30.11 18.31 4.93
C ALA A 66 -29.32 19.62 5.12
N VAL A 67 -28.54 19.73 6.20
CA VAL A 67 -27.67 20.89 6.46
C VAL A 67 -26.54 20.97 5.43
N LEU A 68 -25.91 19.84 5.09
CA LEU A 68 -24.85 19.78 4.08
C LEU A 68 -25.36 20.20 2.71
N THR A 69 -26.50 19.67 2.26
CA THR A 69 -27.10 20.06 0.97
C THR A 69 -27.42 21.56 0.91
N LEU A 70 -27.89 22.13 2.03
CA LEU A 70 -28.11 23.58 2.11
C LEU A 70 -26.79 24.35 2.00
N MET A 71 -25.76 23.89 2.72
CA MET A 71 -24.47 24.55 2.75
C MET A 71 -23.71 24.42 1.42
N GLU A 72 -23.82 23.29 0.72
CA GLU A 72 -23.30 23.11 -0.65
C GLU A 72 -23.86 24.19 -1.57
N ASN A 73 -25.19 24.34 -1.61
CA ASN A 73 -25.84 25.35 -2.46
C ASN A 73 -25.44 26.79 -2.08
N VAL A 74 -25.23 27.07 -0.79
CA VAL A 74 -24.76 28.40 -0.33
C VAL A 74 -23.31 28.64 -0.72
N ILE A 75 -22.43 27.64 -0.51
CA ILE A 75 -21.01 27.73 -0.83
C ILE A 75 -20.84 27.89 -2.34
N ASP A 76 -21.52 27.10 -3.17
CA ASP A 76 -21.45 27.23 -4.63
C ASP A 76 -21.79 28.67 -5.07
N HIS A 77 -22.89 29.23 -4.56
CA HIS A 77 -23.30 30.59 -4.92
C HIS A 77 -22.31 31.68 -4.45
N ILE A 78 -21.81 31.55 -3.22
CA ILE A 78 -20.84 32.51 -2.66
C ILE A 78 -19.50 32.38 -3.41
N MET A 79 -19.07 31.17 -3.72
CA MET A 79 -17.81 30.89 -4.39
C MET A 79 -17.83 31.34 -5.85
N ASP A 80 -18.95 31.21 -6.57
CA ASP A 80 -19.15 31.81 -7.89
C ASP A 80 -19.02 33.35 -7.83
N THR A 81 -19.66 33.97 -6.83
CA THR A 81 -19.58 35.43 -6.64
C THR A 81 -18.16 35.85 -6.27
N PHE A 82 -17.47 35.06 -5.46
CA PHE A 82 -16.08 35.25 -5.09
C PHE A 82 -15.14 35.11 -6.29
N GLU A 83 -15.34 34.12 -7.17
CA GLU A 83 -14.56 33.96 -8.41
C GLU A 83 -14.69 35.21 -9.28
N LEU A 84 -15.93 35.66 -9.52
CA LEU A 84 -16.19 36.86 -10.28
C LEU A 84 -15.56 38.10 -9.63
N TYR A 85 -15.63 38.23 -8.31
CA TYR A 85 -15.00 39.33 -7.58
C TYR A 85 -13.47 39.31 -7.72
N CYS A 86 -12.85 38.14 -7.54
CA CYS A 86 -11.40 37.98 -7.67
C CYS A 86 -10.93 38.36 -9.08
N MET A 87 -11.60 37.87 -10.10
CA MET A 87 -11.23 38.12 -11.50
C MET A 87 -11.54 39.55 -11.96
N ARG A 88 -12.47 40.25 -11.30
CA ARG A 88 -12.86 41.63 -11.64
C ARG A 88 -12.15 42.70 -10.82
N SER A 89 -11.70 42.39 -9.61
CA SER A 89 -11.19 43.39 -8.66
C SER A 89 -9.76 43.11 -8.19
N ILE A 90 -9.43 41.85 -7.89
CA ILE A 90 -8.14 41.49 -7.27
C ILE A 90 -7.09 41.22 -8.35
N PHE A 91 -7.40 40.32 -9.28
CA PHE A 91 -6.49 39.92 -10.37
C PHE A 91 -6.66 40.81 -11.60
N VAL A 92 -6.70 42.13 -11.38
CA VAL A 92 -6.87 43.11 -12.45
C VAL A 92 -5.72 44.11 -12.44
N ILE A 93 -5.09 44.23 -13.60
CA ILE A 93 -4.11 45.28 -13.89
C ILE A 93 -4.67 46.12 -15.04
N THR A 94 -4.83 47.42 -14.82
CA THR A 94 -5.23 48.33 -15.90
C THR A 94 -4.11 48.45 -16.94
N PRO A 95 -4.42 48.73 -18.22
CA PRO A 95 -3.38 48.91 -19.24
C PRO A 95 -2.42 50.08 -18.93
N ALA A 96 -2.87 51.07 -18.16
CA ALA A 96 -2.00 52.15 -17.68
C ALA A 96 -1.02 51.67 -16.60
N GLN A 97 -1.46 50.76 -15.71
CA GLN A 97 -0.60 50.14 -14.70
C GLN A 97 0.36 49.14 -15.32
N SER A 98 -0.06 48.31 -16.29
CA SER A 98 0.83 47.30 -16.91
C SER A 98 2.03 47.92 -17.65
N ARG A 99 1.92 49.18 -18.09
CA ARG A 99 3.04 49.93 -18.69
C ARG A 99 4.04 50.46 -17.67
N ARG A 100 3.62 50.62 -16.40
CA ARG A 100 4.43 51.20 -15.31
C ARG A 100 4.94 50.16 -14.33
N ILE A 101 4.35 48.97 -14.32
CA ILE A 101 4.80 47.87 -13.49
C ILE A 101 5.83 47.08 -14.28
N THR A 102 6.97 46.81 -13.67
CA THR A 102 8.03 45.96 -14.20
C THR A 102 8.29 44.86 -13.19
N LEU A 103 8.19 43.60 -13.64
CA LEU A 103 8.48 42.45 -12.80
C LEU A 103 9.96 42.46 -12.41
N ALA A 104 10.30 41.88 -11.26
CA ALA A 104 11.66 41.92 -10.72
C ALA A 104 12.70 41.34 -11.71
N HIS A 105 12.34 40.25 -12.39
CA HIS A 105 13.18 39.60 -13.39
C HIS A 105 13.20 40.29 -14.77
N HIS A 106 12.35 41.31 -14.98
CA HIS A 106 12.42 42.21 -16.14
C HIS A 106 13.25 43.45 -15.88
N ARG A 107 13.74 43.67 -14.65
CA ARG A 107 14.62 44.82 -14.36
C ARG A 107 15.95 44.65 -15.09
N GLY A 108 16.33 45.66 -15.87
CA GLY A 108 17.54 45.62 -16.68
C GLY A 108 17.37 44.92 -18.04
N LEU A 109 16.18 44.39 -18.34
CA LEU A 109 15.85 43.81 -19.64
C LEU A 109 15.32 44.91 -20.57
N ASP A 110 16.22 45.61 -21.27
CA ASP A 110 15.82 46.56 -22.32
C ASP A 110 15.69 45.82 -23.66
N LEU A 111 14.46 45.40 -23.99
CA LEU A 111 14.13 44.73 -25.26
C LEU A 111 13.82 45.71 -26.39
N ARG A 112 14.16 47.01 -26.24
CA ARG A 112 14.14 47.93 -27.38
C ARG A 112 15.09 47.35 -28.41
N THR A 113 14.52 46.75 -29.47
CA THR A 113 15.26 46.34 -30.65
C THR A 113 16.14 47.51 -31.06
N SER A 114 17.39 47.21 -31.41
CA SER A 114 18.37 48.13 -31.95
C SER A 114 17.94 48.64 -33.35
N GLU A 115 16.74 49.17 -33.48
CA GLU A 115 16.33 50.08 -34.54
C GLU A 115 16.75 51.50 -34.14
N ALA A 116 18.02 51.67 -33.77
CA ALA A 116 18.63 52.98 -33.79
C ALA A 116 19.11 53.22 -35.24
N PRO A 117 18.80 54.38 -35.86
CA PRO A 117 19.43 54.77 -37.11
C PRO A 117 20.95 54.85 -36.87
N GLU A 118 21.75 54.43 -37.86
CA GLU A 118 23.20 54.63 -37.87
C GLU A 118 23.56 56.05 -37.42
N ALA A 119 24.06 56.18 -36.21
CA ALA A 119 24.68 57.39 -35.69
C ALA A 119 26.08 57.03 -35.19
N PRO A 120 27.08 57.92 -35.40
CA PRO A 120 28.48 57.53 -35.48
C PRO A 120 29.04 57.12 -34.11
N ALA A 121 29.89 56.11 -34.17
CA ALA A 121 30.56 55.47 -33.04
C ALA A 121 31.14 56.47 -32.02
N ALA A 122 30.55 56.50 -30.83
CA ALA A 122 31.22 56.91 -29.59
C ALA A 122 31.79 55.65 -28.91
N PRO A 123 32.92 55.74 -28.19
CA PRO A 123 33.68 54.57 -27.77
C PRO A 123 32.88 53.77 -26.75
N ALA A 124 32.74 52.47 -27.04
CA ALA A 124 32.13 51.47 -26.18
C ALA A 124 32.90 51.38 -24.85
N GLU A 125 32.37 52.00 -23.80
CA GLU A 125 32.65 51.54 -22.45
C GLU A 125 32.04 50.15 -22.31
N ALA A 126 32.89 49.21 -21.89
CA ALA A 126 32.65 47.79 -21.85
C ALA A 126 31.48 47.43 -20.91
N ALA A 127 30.27 47.46 -21.44
CA ALA A 127 29.17 46.66 -20.91
C ALA A 127 29.51 45.20 -21.24
N ALA A 128 30.14 44.53 -20.28
CA ALA A 128 30.36 43.09 -20.33
C ALA A 128 29.02 42.42 -20.69
N PRO A 129 28.96 41.55 -21.72
CA PRO A 129 27.76 40.77 -21.96
C PRO A 129 27.49 39.98 -20.68
N ALA A 130 26.27 40.11 -20.15
CA ALA A 130 25.82 39.30 -19.04
C ALA A 130 26.00 37.83 -19.44
N GLU A 131 27.08 37.23 -18.94
CA GLU A 131 27.41 35.84 -19.13
C GLU A 131 26.25 35.07 -18.52
N VAL A 132 25.37 34.52 -19.37
CA VAL A 132 24.36 33.54 -18.98
C VAL A 132 25.14 32.46 -18.25
N VAL A 133 25.12 32.46 -16.91
CA VAL A 133 26.00 31.61 -16.09
C VAL A 133 25.68 30.16 -16.43
N PRO A 134 26.46 29.49 -17.30
CA PRO A 134 26.08 28.19 -17.85
C PRO A 134 26.03 27.14 -16.74
N GLY A 135 26.82 27.36 -15.69
CA GLY A 135 26.88 26.51 -14.51
C GLY A 135 25.64 26.55 -13.60
N ALA A 136 24.79 27.58 -13.66
CA ALA A 136 23.59 27.66 -12.83
C ALA A 136 22.48 26.76 -13.38
N GLU A 137 22.22 26.84 -14.70
CA GLU A 137 21.25 25.96 -15.37
C GLU A 137 21.69 24.50 -15.30
N ASP A 138 22.96 24.20 -15.56
CA ASP A 138 23.48 22.85 -15.47
C ASP A 138 23.39 22.28 -14.05
N ARG A 139 23.58 23.13 -13.02
CA ARG A 139 23.38 22.74 -11.62
C ARG A 139 21.93 22.39 -11.33
N VAL A 140 20.97 23.21 -11.79
CA VAL A 140 19.54 22.95 -11.62
C VAL A 140 19.12 21.69 -12.38
N ARG A 141 19.60 21.49 -13.61
CA ARG A 141 19.34 20.27 -14.39
C ARG A 141 19.85 19.01 -13.68
N ARG A 142 21.06 19.07 -13.11
CA ARG A 142 21.61 17.97 -12.29
C ARG A 142 20.78 17.75 -11.02
N GLN A 143 20.35 18.81 -10.34
CA GLN A 143 19.46 18.70 -9.18
C GLN A 143 18.13 18.05 -9.54
N ILE A 144 17.47 18.47 -10.63
CA ILE A 144 16.23 17.87 -11.12
C ILE A 144 16.44 16.38 -11.46
N ALA A 145 17.53 16.03 -12.14
CA ALA A 145 17.84 14.65 -12.47
C ALA A 145 18.03 13.79 -11.20
N SER A 146 18.75 14.32 -10.20
CA SER A 146 18.94 13.65 -8.91
C SER A 146 17.63 13.49 -8.12
N ALA A 147 16.77 14.51 -8.13
CA ALA A 147 15.46 14.48 -7.50
C ALA A 147 14.53 13.45 -8.16
N ARG A 148 14.50 13.39 -9.49
CA ARG A 148 13.73 12.38 -10.25
C ARG A 148 14.23 10.96 -9.97
N ALA A 149 15.55 10.76 -9.91
CA ALA A 149 16.13 9.46 -9.57
C ALA A 149 15.77 9.04 -8.13
N ALA A 150 15.80 9.98 -7.18
CA ALA A 150 15.39 9.74 -5.80
C ALA A 150 13.89 9.41 -5.70
N GLN A 151 13.03 10.17 -6.39
CA GLN A 151 11.59 9.92 -6.45
C GLN A 151 11.27 8.54 -7.03
N HIS A 152 11.96 8.14 -8.11
CA HIS A 152 11.79 6.81 -8.69
C HIS A 152 12.18 5.69 -7.71
N ARG A 153 13.32 5.82 -7.02
CA ARG A 153 13.74 4.86 -5.99
C ARG A 153 12.76 4.79 -4.82
N LEU A 154 12.24 5.94 -4.39
CA LEU A 154 11.24 6.00 -3.31
C LEU A 154 9.94 5.32 -3.72
N ALA A 155 9.45 5.57 -4.94
CA ALA A 155 8.26 4.90 -5.47
C ALA A 155 8.45 3.37 -5.58
N GLN A 156 9.64 2.91 -5.98
CA GLN A 156 9.97 1.48 -5.98
C GLN A 156 10.01 0.90 -4.55
N ALA A 157 10.64 1.60 -3.60
CA ALA A 157 10.71 1.20 -2.21
C ALA A 157 9.32 1.14 -1.55
N GLU A 158 8.45 2.10 -1.85
CA GLU A 158 7.07 2.14 -1.38
C GLU A 158 6.26 0.94 -1.89
N ARG A 159 6.38 0.61 -3.19
CA ARG A 159 5.75 -0.60 -3.76
C ARG A 159 6.24 -1.88 -3.08
N ALA A 160 7.56 -1.99 -2.86
CA ALA A 160 8.13 -3.14 -2.16
C ALA A 160 7.65 -3.22 -0.69
N ALA A 161 7.55 -2.08 0.00
CA ALA A 161 7.05 -2.00 1.37
C ALA A 161 5.57 -2.37 1.47
N LYS A 162 4.73 -1.92 0.52
CA LYS A 162 3.31 -2.30 0.43
C LYS A 162 3.15 -3.81 0.28
N LEU A 163 3.88 -4.42 -0.66
CA LEU A 163 3.86 -5.88 -0.84
C LEU A 163 4.33 -6.64 0.42
N ARG A 164 5.38 -6.17 1.09
CA ARG A 164 5.84 -6.77 2.36
C ARG A 164 4.78 -6.65 3.45
N ARG A 165 4.11 -5.49 3.56
CA ARG A 165 3.03 -5.25 4.53
C ARG A 165 1.81 -6.13 4.24
N GLU A 166 1.44 -6.28 2.98
CA GLU A 166 0.34 -7.17 2.57
C GLU A 166 0.65 -8.64 2.89
N ARG A 167 1.87 -9.10 2.60
CA ARG A 167 2.33 -10.44 2.98
C ARG A 167 2.34 -10.64 4.49
N ALA A 168 2.86 -9.68 5.25
CA ALA A 168 2.86 -9.74 6.71
C ALA A 168 1.44 -9.77 7.28
N ARG A 169 0.51 -8.98 6.71
CA ARG A 169 -0.92 -9.00 7.09
C ARG A 169 -1.62 -10.29 6.69
N ALA A 170 -1.29 -10.88 5.54
CA ALA A 170 -1.82 -12.17 5.12
C ALA A 170 -1.33 -13.28 6.08
N MET A 171 -0.04 -13.24 6.45
CA MET A 171 0.54 -14.14 7.44
C MET A 171 -0.08 -13.96 8.82
N GLN A 172 -0.27 -12.72 9.27
CA GLN A 172 -0.97 -12.40 10.52
C GLN A 172 -2.39 -12.96 10.51
N ARG A 173 -3.16 -12.78 9.42
CA ARG A 173 -4.50 -13.36 9.28
C ARG A 173 -4.48 -14.89 9.27
N ALA A 174 -3.52 -15.50 8.57
CA ALA A 174 -3.37 -16.95 8.54
C ALA A 174 -3.03 -17.54 9.92
N PHE A 175 -2.37 -16.76 10.80
CA PHE A 175 -2.05 -17.17 12.17
C PHE A 175 -2.95 -16.52 13.23
N ALA A 176 -3.95 -15.73 12.85
CA ALA A 176 -4.85 -15.06 13.79
C ALA A 176 -5.62 -16.08 14.65
N PHE A 177 -5.96 -17.23 14.06
CA PHE A 177 -6.60 -18.33 14.79
C PHE A 177 -5.73 -18.91 15.91
N LEU A 178 -4.39 -18.79 15.83
CA LEU A 178 -3.49 -19.24 16.90
C LEU A 178 -3.48 -18.27 18.08
N SER A 179 -3.68 -16.97 17.82
CA SER A 179 -3.80 -15.95 18.87
C SER A 179 -5.21 -15.85 19.46
N GLU A 180 -6.23 -16.25 18.70
CA GLU A 180 -7.64 -16.30 19.14
C GLU A 180 -8.01 -17.67 19.72
N ALA A 181 -7.10 -18.65 19.68
CA ALA A 181 -7.30 -19.95 20.32
C ALA A 181 -7.47 -19.73 21.84
N PRO A 182 -8.46 -20.38 22.47
CA PRO A 182 -8.66 -20.25 23.91
C PRO A 182 -7.37 -20.65 24.64
N GLU A 183 -6.99 -19.87 25.65
CA GLU A 183 -5.69 -19.93 26.35
C GLU A 183 -5.31 -21.33 26.89
N GLY A 184 -6.27 -22.26 26.97
CA GLY A 184 -6.06 -23.66 27.35
C GLY A 184 -5.37 -24.54 26.30
N ASP A 185 -5.51 -24.26 24.99
CA ASP A 185 -5.00 -25.14 23.93
C ASP A 185 -3.55 -24.85 23.55
N ALA A 186 -3.09 -23.59 23.66
CA ALA A 186 -1.71 -23.22 23.32
C ALA A 186 -0.69 -23.84 24.29
N ALA A 187 -1.00 -23.87 25.58
CA ALA A 187 -0.18 -24.54 26.60
C ALA A 187 -0.20 -26.06 26.41
N SER A 188 -1.34 -26.64 26.04
CA SER A 188 -1.49 -28.06 25.73
C SER A 188 -0.71 -28.47 24.48
N LEU A 189 -0.68 -27.64 23.44
CA LEU A 189 0.12 -27.87 22.22
C LEU A 189 1.62 -27.79 22.50
N LEU A 190 2.08 -26.80 23.28
CA LEU A 190 3.48 -26.70 23.71
C LEU A 190 3.88 -27.88 24.60
N ALA A 191 3.01 -28.30 25.53
CA ALA A 191 3.23 -29.48 26.36
C ALA A 191 3.31 -30.76 25.52
N SER A 192 2.41 -30.92 24.55
CA SER A 192 2.39 -32.06 23.62
C SER A 192 3.62 -32.08 22.72
N ALA A 193 4.05 -30.94 22.21
CA ALA A 193 5.28 -30.83 21.41
C ALA A 193 6.54 -31.17 22.25
N ASN A 194 6.59 -30.73 23.50
CA ASN A 194 7.68 -31.07 24.42
C ASN A 194 7.65 -32.54 24.83
N ALA A 195 6.47 -33.12 25.05
CA ALA A 195 6.31 -34.54 25.35
C ALA A 195 6.73 -35.43 24.18
N VAL A 196 6.34 -35.09 22.95
CA VAL A 196 6.79 -35.77 21.73
C VAL A 196 8.31 -35.66 21.61
N ARG A 197 8.88 -34.47 21.76
CA ARG A 197 10.34 -34.26 21.73
C ARG A 197 11.08 -35.08 22.80
N ALA A 198 10.52 -35.20 23.99
CA ALA A 198 11.08 -36.01 25.07
C ALA A 198 10.94 -37.53 24.83
N ALA A 199 9.92 -37.95 24.08
CA ALA A 199 9.68 -39.35 23.72
C ALA A 199 10.53 -39.83 22.52
N VAL A 200 10.98 -38.92 21.63
CA VAL A 200 11.80 -39.27 20.46
C VAL A 200 13.05 -40.08 20.83
N PRO A 201 13.88 -39.71 21.83
CA PRO A 201 15.06 -40.48 22.21
C PRO A 201 14.73 -41.90 22.66
N ALA A 202 13.63 -42.08 23.41
CA ALA A 202 13.21 -43.39 23.89
C ALA A 202 12.72 -44.30 22.75
N VAL A 203 12.00 -43.73 21.78
CA VAL A 203 11.57 -44.46 20.56
C VAL A 203 12.77 -44.81 19.68
N VAL A 204 13.73 -43.89 19.54
CA VAL A 204 14.97 -44.15 18.80
C VAL A 204 15.80 -45.24 19.48
N ALA A 205 15.90 -45.24 20.81
CA ALA A 205 16.56 -46.28 21.58
C ALA A 205 15.83 -47.63 21.44
N ALA A 206 14.50 -47.65 21.53
CA ALA A 206 13.70 -48.86 21.31
C ALA A 206 13.86 -49.40 19.87
N LEU A 207 13.95 -48.52 18.87
CA LEU A 207 14.24 -48.91 17.48
C LEU A 207 15.67 -49.43 17.29
N GLN A 208 16.64 -48.94 18.07
CA GLN A 208 18.00 -49.48 18.08
C GLN A 208 18.03 -50.86 18.73
N ASP A 209 17.33 -51.07 19.85
CA ASP A 209 17.17 -52.39 20.48
C ASP A 209 16.46 -53.39 19.57
N VAL A 210 15.41 -52.96 18.84
CA VAL A 210 14.71 -53.78 17.84
C VAL A 210 15.58 -54.07 16.61
N ARG A 211 16.57 -53.22 16.30
CA ARG A 211 17.58 -53.49 15.26
C ARG A 211 18.67 -54.45 15.72
N HIS A 212 18.96 -54.50 17.02
CA HIS A 212 19.95 -55.40 17.62
C HIS A 212 19.38 -56.76 18.00
N THR A 213 18.09 -56.83 18.31
CA THR A 213 17.34 -58.07 18.16
C THR A 213 17.23 -58.35 16.66
N ASP A 214 17.56 -59.56 16.25
CA ASP A 214 17.42 -60.01 14.87
C ASP A 214 16.07 -60.76 14.79
N PRO A 215 14.93 -60.06 14.63
CA PRO A 215 13.61 -60.70 14.59
C PRO A 215 13.46 -61.62 13.38
N LEU A 216 14.31 -61.47 12.36
CA LEU A 216 14.35 -62.35 11.20
C LEU A 216 15.05 -63.66 11.52
N ARG A 217 16.05 -63.70 12.40
CA ARG A 217 16.71 -64.96 12.79
C ARG A 217 15.85 -65.87 13.66
N ALA A 218 15.01 -65.30 14.53
CA ALA A 218 14.05 -66.10 15.31
C ALA A 218 12.86 -66.57 14.46
N ALA A 219 12.38 -65.75 13.51
CA ALA A 219 11.27 -66.10 12.62
C ALA A 219 11.67 -67.00 11.44
N LEU A 220 12.97 -67.05 11.07
CA LEU A 220 13.48 -67.93 10.00
C LEU A 220 13.88 -69.33 10.49
N VAL A 221 13.91 -69.59 11.80
CA VAL A 221 13.96 -70.96 12.33
C VAL A 221 12.52 -71.45 12.50
N ALA A 222 11.85 -71.68 11.39
CA ALA A 222 10.68 -72.55 11.39
C ALA A 222 11.13 -73.96 11.84
N PRO A 223 10.43 -74.64 12.76
CA PRO A 223 10.69 -76.03 13.03
C PRO A 223 10.50 -76.81 11.73
N ALA A 224 11.45 -77.71 11.42
CA ALA A 224 11.49 -78.49 10.18
C ALA A 224 10.29 -79.45 9.96
N SER A 225 9.21 -79.34 10.75
CA SER A 225 8.03 -80.20 10.76
C SER A 225 6.82 -79.64 9.98
N ALA A 226 6.87 -78.45 9.38
CA ALA A 226 5.73 -77.87 8.64
C ALA A 226 5.83 -77.94 7.10
N ARG A 227 6.72 -78.78 6.53
CA ARG A 227 6.70 -79.11 5.09
C ARG A 227 5.79 -80.32 4.82
N ALA A 228 4.51 -80.19 5.15
CA ALA A 228 3.50 -81.17 4.76
C ALA A 228 2.11 -80.55 4.85
N SER A 229 1.76 -79.70 3.89
CA SER A 229 0.38 -79.53 3.41
C SER A 229 0.41 -78.54 2.26
N GLY A 230 0.34 -79.05 1.04
CA GLY A 230 0.11 -78.25 -0.15
C GLY A 230 -1.28 -77.61 -0.06
N ALA A 231 -1.32 -76.30 -0.19
CA ALA A 231 -2.51 -75.58 -0.60
C ALA A 231 -2.05 -74.49 -1.56
N ASP A 232 -2.63 -74.57 -2.76
CA ASP A 232 -2.55 -73.62 -3.86
C ASP A 232 -2.88 -72.20 -3.36
N VAL A 233 -1.93 -71.28 -3.43
CA VAL A 233 -2.15 -69.86 -3.12
C VAL A 233 -1.67 -69.06 -4.32
N GLY A 234 -2.64 -68.59 -5.11
CA GLY A 234 -2.41 -67.63 -6.18
C GLY A 234 -1.63 -66.42 -5.65
N ARG A 235 -0.70 -65.93 -6.48
CA ARG A 235 0.17 -64.73 -6.29
C ARG A 235 -0.22 -63.91 -5.07
N GLY A 236 0.59 -64.02 -4.01
CA GLY A 236 0.34 -63.33 -2.76
C GLY A 236 0.19 -61.83 -3.02
N GLU A 237 -0.78 -61.21 -2.35
CA GLU A 237 -1.12 -59.78 -2.49
C GLU A 237 0.08 -58.84 -2.23
N TRP A 238 1.17 -59.35 -1.66
CA TRP A 238 2.45 -58.66 -1.50
C TRP A 238 3.24 -58.47 -2.80
N GLU A 239 2.92 -59.17 -3.90
CA GLU A 239 3.58 -59.06 -5.20
C GLU A 239 2.97 -57.97 -6.12
N ALA A 240 1.84 -57.37 -5.74
CA ALA A 240 1.11 -56.39 -6.55
C ALA A 240 1.63 -54.93 -6.44
N GLY A 241 2.82 -54.75 -5.85
CA GLY A 241 3.48 -53.45 -5.70
C GLY A 241 3.42 -52.87 -4.29
N ARG A 242 4.12 -51.75 -4.10
CA ARG A 242 4.35 -51.12 -2.79
C ARG A 242 3.06 -50.83 -2.01
N ASP A 243 2.04 -50.32 -2.69
CA ASP A 243 0.79 -49.91 -2.04
C ASP A 243 -0.01 -51.14 -1.56
N ALA A 244 0.05 -52.25 -2.30
CA ALA A 244 -0.58 -53.50 -1.90
C ALA A 244 0.13 -54.12 -0.69
N TYR A 245 1.47 -54.07 -0.65
CA TYR A 245 2.26 -54.50 0.51
C TYR A 245 1.95 -53.67 1.76
N LEU A 246 1.88 -52.34 1.64
CA LEU A 246 1.58 -51.46 2.76
C LEU A 246 0.18 -51.72 3.32
N ASN A 247 -0.80 -51.95 2.46
CA ASN A 247 -2.18 -52.24 2.85
C ASN A 247 -2.30 -53.64 3.48
N TRP A 248 -1.55 -54.62 2.98
CA TRP A 248 -1.46 -55.95 3.57
C TRP A 248 -0.81 -55.89 4.97
N GLU A 249 0.30 -55.16 5.11
CA GLU A 249 1.04 -55.08 6.38
C GLU A 249 0.26 -54.30 7.45
N THR A 250 -0.43 -53.22 7.07
CA THR A 250 -1.34 -52.50 7.99
C THR A 250 -2.47 -53.41 8.47
N ARG A 251 -3.11 -54.17 7.57
CA ARG A 251 -4.14 -55.15 7.96
C ARG A 251 -3.59 -56.23 8.89
N ARG A 252 -2.37 -56.70 8.64
CA ARG A 252 -1.69 -57.70 9.47
C ARG A 252 -1.40 -57.17 10.87
N ILE A 253 -0.86 -55.95 10.98
CA ILE A 253 -0.57 -55.30 12.27
C ILE A 253 -1.86 -55.06 13.05
N VAL A 254 -2.91 -54.54 12.40
CA VAL A 254 -4.22 -54.33 13.05
C VAL A 254 -4.83 -55.66 13.53
N ALA A 255 -4.72 -56.73 12.75
CA ALA A 255 -5.21 -58.05 13.14
C ALA A 255 -4.38 -58.68 14.28
N SER A 256 -3.09 -58.36 14.38
CA SER A 256 -2.23 -58.79 15.50
C SER A 256 -2.53 -57.99 16.78
N ALA A 257 -2.78 -56.68 16.66
CA ALA A 257 -3.14 -55.81 17.77
C ALA A 257 -4.50 -56.21 18.37
N LYS A 258 -5.50 -56.52 17.51
CA LYS A 258 -6.79 -57.06 17.97
C LYS A 258 -6.64 -58.39 18.71
N ARG A 259 -5.82 -59.31 18.19
CA ARG A 259 -5.55 -60.59 18.87
C ARG A 259 -4.79 -60.45 20.19
N ALA A 260 -3.94 -59.44 20.33
CA ALA A 260 -3.29 -59.12 21.60
C ALA A 260 -4.23 -58.47 22.62
N GLN A 261 -5.33 -57.85 22.15
CA GLN A 261 -6.37 -57.25 22.98
C GLN A 261 -7.43 -58.27 23.45
N ASP A 262 -7.65 -59.34 22.68
CA ASP A 262 -8.64 -60.39 22.96
C ASP A 262 -8.04 -61.63 23.68
N ALA A 263 -6.77 -61.60 24.09
CA ALA A 263 -6.15 -62.66 24.89
C ALA A 263 -6.42 -62.41 26.40
N PRO A 264 -6.97 -63.39 27.15
CA PRO A 264 -7.33 -63.24 28.56
C PRO A 264 -6.13 -63.10 29.52
#